data_AF-A0A925EBA2-F1
#
_entry.id   AF-A0A925EBA2-F1
#
_cell.length_a   1.000
_cell.length_b   1.000
_cell.length_c   1.000
_cell.angle_alpha   90.00
_cell.angle_beta   90.00
_cell.angle_gamma   90.00
#
_symmetry.space_group_name_H-M   'P 1'
#
loop_
_entity.id
_entity.type
_entity.pdbx_description
1 polymer ?
#
loop_
_entity_poly.entity_id
_entity_poly.type
_entity_poly.pdbx_seq_one_letter_code
_entity_poly.pdbx_strand_id
1 'polypeptide(L)'
;MFKQYLFWILLLSSLRATTQDLLNSGLTQGRFKVGFTVVHSVDLARPAFNNGQHHSKSSPGREMRLAIWYPAATAGTTPMLYKQYVELLLPARNDPAPLRKVFFQSVAELSGDTSLFTNIYAKLIHSKTWSYRDAGIAKGIFPLVIYPGQAHVQSILCEWLASCGFVVVSPAIKGTYSEPAEYNLQGIE
;
A
#
# COMPACT_ATOMS: atom_id res chain seq x y z
N MET A 1 6.83 22.51 50.68
CA MET A 1 6.60 23.14 49.35
C MET A 1 6.98 22.25 48.15
N PHE A 2 7.95 21.33 48.25
CA PHE A 2 8.40 20.50 47.11
C PHE A 2 7.44 19.36 46.69
N LYS A 3 6.57 18.88 47.58
CA LYS A 3 5.62 17.77 47.29
C LYS A 3 4.44 18.16 46.40
N GLN A 4 4.14 19.44 46.25
CA GLN A 4 2.93 19.90 45.55
C GLN A 4 3.14 20.04 44.03
N TYR A 5 4.39 20.20 43.59
CA TYR A 5 4.74 20.25 42.16
C TYR A 5 4.85 18.86 41.52
N LEU A 6 5.18 17.83 42.30
CA LEU A 6 5.29 16.45 41.79
C LEU A 6 3.93 15.89 41.32
N PHE A 7 2.83 16.35 41.93
CA PHE A 7 1.47 15.94 41.57
C PHE A 7 1.01 16.52 40.22
N TRP A 8 1.48 17.73 39.86
CA TRP A 8 1.15 18.36 38.58
C TRP A 8 1.96 17.78 37.41
N ILE A 9 3.21 17.35 37.65
CA ILE A 9 4.05 16.73 36.60
C ILE A 9 3.52 15.34 36.21
N LEU A 10 2.93 14.58 37.16
CA LEU A 10 2.33 13.26 36.89
C LEU A 10 0.98 13.31 36.17
N LEU A 11 0.27 14.45 36.19
CA LEU A 11 -1.03 14.59 35.51
C LEU A 11 -0.93 14.95 34.02
N LEU A 12 0.23 15.48 33.59
CA LEU A 12 0.49 15.89 32.20
C LEU A 12 1.00 14.75 31.29
N SER A 13 1.25 13.57 31.84
CA SER A 13 1.78 12.40 31.11
C SER A 13 0.74 11.31 30.84
N SER A 14 -0.54 11.69 30.64
CA SER A 14 -1.52 10.81 29.98
C SER A 14 -1.44 10.98 28.46
N LEU A 15 -0.26 10.68 27.91
CA LEU A 15 -0.15 10.41 26.48
C LEU A 15 -1.13 9.28 26.18
N ARG A 16 -2.23 9.60 25.49
CA ARG A 16 -3.14 8.60 24.95
C ARG A 16 -2.34 7.78 23.95
N ALA A 17 -1.82 6.65 24.39
CA ALA A 17 -1.40 5.58 23.49
C ALA A 17 -2.66 5.18 22.71
N THR A 18 -2.83 5.74 21.52
CA THR A 18 -3.85 5.29 20.59
C THR A 18 -3.33 3.99 20.04
N THR A 19 -3.92 2.87 20.48
CA THR A 19 -3.73 1.59 19.81
C THR A 19 -4.05 1.79 18.34
N GLN A 20 -3.14 1.44 17.43
CA GLN A 20 -3.43 1.46 15.99
C GLN A 20 -4.62 0.52 15.74
N ASP A 21 -5.75 1.10 15.34
CA ASP A 21 -6.90 0.33 14.87
C ASP A 21 -6.58 -0.13 13.44
N LEU A 22 -6.56 -1.44 13.22
CA LEU A 22 -6.31 -2.03 11.91
C LEU A 22 -7.34 -1.59 10.85
N LEU A 23 -8.48 -1.04 11.26
CA LEU A 23 -9.51 -0.50 10.39
C LEU A 23 -9.51 1.04 10.32
N ASN A 24 -8.75 1.71 11.19
CA ASN A 24 -8.70 3.17 11.25
C ASN A 24 -7.29 3.67 11.58
N SER A 25 -6.68 4.37 10.63
CA SER A 25 -5.33 4.89 10.76
C SER A 25 -5.19 6.04 11.77
N GLY A 26 -6.28 6.70 12.17
CA GLY A 26 -6.25 7.93 12.97
C GLY A 26 -5.62 9.13 12.23
N LEU A 27 -5.29 8.99 10.95
CA LEU A 27 -4.70 10.06 10.15
C LEU A 27 -5.78 11.05 9.69
N THR A 28 -5.42 12.33 9.70
CA THR A 28 -6.26 13.36 9.08
C THR A 28 -5.92 13.47 7.60
N GLN A 29 -6.93 13.35 6.74
CA GLN A 29 -6.77 13.51 5.29
C GLN A 29 -6.32 14.95 4.96
N GLY A 30 -5.37 15.08 4.04
CA GLY A 30 -4.93 16.36 3.52
C GLY A 30 -5.97 17.06 2.63
N ARG A 31 -5.56 18.19 2.03
CA ARG A 31 -6.47 19.06 1.25
C ARG A 31 -6.98 18.43 -0.05
N PHE A 32 -6.27 17.46 -0.61
CA PHE A 32 -6.64 16.84 -1.87
C PHE A 32 -7.47 15.57 -1.65
N LYS A 33 -8.41 15.33 -2.57
CA LYS A 33 -8.95 13.97 -2.71
C LYS A 33 -7.88 13.06 -3.30
N VAL A 34 -8.05 11.76 -3.14
CA VAL A 34 -7.05 10.79 -3.62
C VAL A 34 -7.61 10.10 -4.86
N GLY A 35 -6.93 10.24 -5.98
CA GLY A 35 -7.17 9.41 -7.15
C GLY A 35 -6.25 8.19 -7.13
N PHE A 36 -6.71 7.11 -7.73
CA PHE A 36 -5.92 5.89 -7.87
C PHE A 36 -6.05 5.31 -9.28
N THR A 37 -4.93 4.88 -9.86
CA THR A 37 -4.91 4.15 -11.12
C THR A 37 -3.79 3.12 -11.14
N VAL A 38 -3.85 2.18 -12.08
CA VAL A 38 -2.80 1.19 -12.30
C VAL A 38 -2.33 1.27 -13.75
N VAL A 39 -1.04 1.53 -13.94
CA VAL A 39 -0.41 1.57 -15.26
C VAL A 39 0.33 0.27 -15.49
N HIS A 40 0.07 -0.35 -16.64
CA HIS A 40 0.82 -1.49 -17.14
C HIS A 40 1.80 -0.99 -18.21
N SER A 41 3.06 -1.38 -18.09
CA SER A 41 4.10 -1.01 -19.05
C SER A 41 5.04 -2.20 -19.26
N VAL A 42 5.87 -2.11 -20.30
CA VAL A 42 6.87 -3.12 -20.64
C VAL A 42 8.21 -2.43 -20.75
N ASP A 43 9.17 -2.90 -19.96
CA ASP A 43 10.56 -2.49 -20.05
C ASP A 43 11.30 -3.42 -21.01
N LEU A 44 11.51 -2.93 -22.24
CA LEU A 44 12.17 -3.67 -23.32
C LEU A 44 13.69 -3.84 -23.08
N ALA A 45 14.29 -3.07 -22.16
CA ALA A 45 15.72 -3.19 -21.87
C ALA A 45 16.04 -4.38 -20.95
N ARG A 46 15.03 -4.96 -20.30
CA ARG A 46 15.20 -6.13 -19.41
C ARG A 46 14.40 -7.33 -19.92
N PRO A 47 14.94 -8.56 -19.80
CA PRO A 47 14.19 -9.75 -20.16
C PRO A 47 12.98 -9.93 -19.23
N ALA A 48 11.93 -10.52 -19.81
CA ALA A 48 10.76 -11.02 -19.09
C ALA A 48 11.18 -12.01 -17.99
N PHE A 49 10.34 -12.12 -16.96
CA PHE A 49 10.49 -13.17 -15.95
C PHE A 49 10.15 -14.51 -16.60
N ASN A 50 11.14 -15.39 -16.74
CA ASN A 50 10.88 -16.80 -16.97
C ASN A 50 10.83 -17.49 -15.60
N ASN A 51 9.78 -18.26 -15.34
CA ASN A 51 9.64 -19.10 -14.14
C ASN A 51 10.64 -20.27 -14.18
N GLY A 52 11.96 -20.00 -14.20
CA GLY A 52 13.03 -21.00 -14.19
C GLY A 52 13.44 -21.58 -15.55
N GLN A 53 12.94 -21.07 -16.69
CA GLN A 53 13.38 -21.51 -18.03
C GLN A 53 14.36 -20.52 -18.66
N HIS A 54 15.39 -21.02 -19.35
CA HIS A 54 16.42 -20.23 -20.01
C HIS A 54 15.84 -19.10 -20.87
N HIS A 55 16.48 -17.94 -20.84
CA HIS A 55 16.11 -16.77 -21.62
C HIS A 55 16.07 -17.10 -23.12
N SER A 56 14.88 -17.06 -23.71
CA SER A 56 14.74 -17.00 -25.16
C SER A 56 15.22 -15.63 -25.64
N LYS A 57 15.99 -15.59 -26.75
CA LYS A 57 16.45 -14.36 -27.42
C LYS A 57 15.28 -13.47 -27.90
N SER A 58 14.06 -13.99 -27.93
CA SER A 58 12.81 -13.27 -28.23
C SER A 58 12.00 -13.02 -26.94
N SER A 59 12.61 -12.37 -25.95
CA SER A 59 11.90 -12.05 -24.71
C SER A 59 11.01 -10.81 -24.91
N PRO A 60 9.73 -10.85 -24.54
CA PRO A 60 8.78 -9.74 -24.78
C PRO A 60 9.03 -8.49 -23.92
N GLY A 61 10.18 -8.35 -23.27
CA GLY A 61 10.47 -7.31 -22.28
C GLY A 61 9.86 -7.61 -20.91
N ARG A 62 10.28 -6.87 -19.88
CA ARG A 62 9.81 -7.04 -18.51
C ARG A 62 8.51 -6.29 -18.26
N GLU A 63 7.45 -7.03 -17.98
CA GLU A 63 6.19 -6.44 -17.52
C GLU A 63 6.38 -5.67 -16.21
N MET A 64 5.86 -4.45 -16.18
CA MET A 64 5.81 -3.60 -15.01
C MET A 64 4.36 -3.22 -14.72
N ARG A 65 3.99 -3.31 -13.44
CA ARG A 65 2.71 -2.82 -12.93
C ARG A 65 2.99 -1.72 -11.91
N LEU A 66 2.46 -0.54 -12.16
CA LEU A 66 2.63 0.64 -11.32
C LEU A 66 1.28 1.00 -10.71
N ALA A 67 1.14 0.85 -9.40
CA ALA A 67 0.01 1.38 -8.67
C ALA A 67 0.29 2.85 -8.33
N ILE A 68 -0.60 3.76 -8.70
CA ILE A 68 -0.35 5.21 -8.62
C ILE A 68 -1.47 5.85 -7.82
N TRP A 69 -1.10 6.50 -6.71
CA TRP A 69 -1.97 7.42 -5.96
C TRP A 69 -1.59 8.85 -6.33
N TYR A 70 -2.57 9.71 -6.53
CA TYR A 70 -2.32 11.09 -6.93
C TYR A 70 -3.34 12.06 -6.33
N PRO A 71 -2.99 13.35 -6.21
CA PRO A 71 -3.91 14.37 -5.77
C PRO A 71 -5.02 14.52 -6.83
N ALA A 72 -6.28 14.34 -6.43
CA ALA A 72 -7.45 14.49 -7.27
C ALA A 72 -8.17 15.81 -6.97
N ALA A 73 -8.65 16.47 -8.03
CA ALA A 73 -9.41 17.72 -7.93
C ALA A 73 -10.78 17.50 -7.27
N THR A 74 -11.42 16.39 -7.63
CA THR A 74 -12.75 16.02 -7.16
C THR A 74 -12.75 14.57 -6.70
N ALA A 75 -13.62 14.27 -5.75
CA ALA A 75 -13.96 12.90 -5.43
C ALA A 75 -14.80 12.31 -6.58
N GLY A 76 -14.55 11.05 -6.93
CA GLY A 76 -15.50 10.28 -7.73
C GLY A 76 -16.80 10.00 -6.94
N THR A 77 -17.75 9.29 -7.54
CA THR A 77 -19.03 8.95 -6.91
C THR A 77 -18.86 8.02 -5.71
N THR A 78 -17.96 7.05 -5.80
CA THR A 78 -17.78 6.03 -4.74
C THR A 78 -16.30 5.81 -4.46
N PRO A 79 -15.86 5.90 -3.19
CA PRO A 79 -14.51 5.50 -2.81
C PRO A 79 -14.27 4.02 -3.10
N MET A 80 -13.04 3.68 -3.44
CA MET A 80 -12.62 2.29 -3.59
C MET A 80 -12.79 1.53 -2.28
N LEU A 81 -13.13 0.25 -2.39
CA LEU A 81 -13.09 -0.70 -1.28
C LEU A 81 -11.67 -1.26 -1.14
N TYR A 82 -11.24 -1.56 0.08
CA TYR A 82 -9.91 -2.11 0.34
C TYR A 82 -9.63 -3.39 -0.46
N LYS A 83 -10.63 -4.26 -0.66
CA LYS A 83 -10.49 -5.47 -1.50
C LYS A 83 -9.95 -5.18 -2.90
N GLN A 84 -10.22 -4.00 -3.46
CA GLN A 84 -9.78 -3.62 -4.79
C GLN A 84 -8.26 -3.39 -4.88
N TYR A 85 -7.57 -3.19 -3.75
CA TYR A 85 -6.10 -3.25 -3.70
C TYR A 85 -5.60 -4.69 -3.65
N VAL A 86 -6.26 -5.56 -2.88
CA VAL A 86 -5.89 -6.98 -2.78
C VAL A 86 -6.09 -7.69 -4.12
N GLU A 87 -7.13 -7.33 -4.87
CA GLU A 87 -7.39 -7.82 -6.22
C GLU A 87 -6.22 -7.55 -7.19
N LEU A 88 -5.37 -6.54 -6.93
CA LEU A 88 -4.18 -6.27 -7.73
C LEU A 88 -3.09 -7.33 -7.58
N LEU A 89 -3.16 -8.17 -6.54
CA LEU A 89 -2.27 -9.32 -6.37
C LEU A 89 -2.71 -10.53 -7.21
N LEU A 90 -3.97 -10.55 -7.67
CA LEU A 90 -4.47 -11.68 -8.43
C LEU A 90 -3.75 -11.78 -9.79
N PRO A 91 -3.41 -12.99 -10.24
CA PRO A 91 -2.92 -13.20 -11.59
C PRO A 91 -3.97 -12.75 -12.61
N ALA A 92 -3.51 -12.16 -13.72
CA ALA A 92 -4.38 -11.54 -14.72
C ALA A 92 -5.36 -12.50 -15.41
N ARG A 93 -5.15 -13.82 -15.32
CA ARG A 93 -6.06 -14.90 -15.75
C ARG A 93 -5.49 -16.27 -15.32
N ASN A 94 -6.40 -17.23 -15.06
CA ASN A 94 -6.20 -18.70 -14.95
C ASN A 94 -6.08 -19.37 -13.57
N ASP A 95 -6.15 -18.65 -12.45
CA ASP A 95 -6.34 -19.29 -11.14
C ASP A 95 -7.17 -18.38 -10.22
N PRO A 96 -8.47 -18.66 -10.01
CA PRO A 96 -9.26 -17.94 -9.03
C PRO A 96 -8.83 -18.38 -7.63
N ALA A 97 -7.66 -17.92 -7.19
CA ALA A 97 -7.27 -18.02 -5.80
C ALA A 97 -8.28 -17.20 -4.97
N PRO A 98 -8.87 -17.77 -3.91
CA PRO A 98 -9.77 -17.01 -3.06
C PRO A 98 -9.05 -15.77 -2.54
N LEU A 99 -9.66 -14.58 -2.68
CA LEU A 99 -9.05 -13.30 -2.25
C LEU A 99 -8.51 -13.36 -0.82
N ARG A 100 -9.21 -14.12 0.05
CA ARG A 100 -8.80 -14.41 1.42
C ARG A 100 -7.44 -15.10 1.48
N LYS A 101 -7.24 -16.16 0.68
CA LYS A 101 -5.98 -16.90 0.64
C LYS A 101 -4.84 -15.97 0.21
N VAL A 102 -5.06 -15.20 -0.86
CA VAL A 102 -4.05 -14.25 -1.38
C VAL A 102 -3.71 -13.18 -0.36
N PHE A 103 -4.71 -12.61 0.32
CA PHE A 103 -4.51 -11.67 1.41
C PHE A 103 -3.64 -12.26 2.52
N PHE A 104 -4.03 -13.40 3.10
CA PHE A 104 -3.30 -13.99 4.23
C PHE A 104 -1.90 -14.46 3.84
N GLN A 105 -1.73 -14.98 2.62
CA GLN A 105 -0.42 -15.32 2.10
C GLN A 105 0.47 -14.07 2.00
N SER A 106 -0.06 -12.96 1.48
CA SER A 106 0.73 -11.72 1.36
C SER A 106 1.13 -11.12 2.70
N VAL A 107 0.27 -11.24 3.73
CA VAL A 107 0.61 -10.82 5.10
C VAL A 107 1.74 -11.70 5.64
N ALA A 108 1.64 -13.02 5.45
CA ALA A 108 2.65 -13.96 5.90
C ALA A 108 4.00 -13.79 5.19
N GLU A 109 4.01 -13.49 3.89
CA GLU A 109 5.22 -13.20 3.10
C GLU A 109 6.00 -11.98 3.64
N LEU A 110 5.30 -11.05 4.29
CA LEU A 110 5.89 -9.89 4.97
C LEU A 110 6.15 -10.14 6.46
N SER A 111 6.14 -11.40 6.90
CA SER A 111 6.28 -11.81 8.30
C SER A 111 5.25 -11.18 9.25
N GLY A 112 4.09 -10.79 8.72
CA GLY A 112 3.00 -10.23 9.51
C GLY A 112 2.22 -11.30 10.28
N ASP A 113 1.74 -10.95 11.46
CA ASP A 113 0.88 -11.82 12.26
C ASP A 113 -0.53 -11.89 11.65
N THR A 114 -0.78 -12.99 10.94
CA THR A 114 -2.09 -13.29 10.32
C THR A 114 -3.24 -13.39 11.32
N SER A 115 -2.97 -13.68 12.59
CA SER A 115 -4.01 -13.82 13.62
C SER A 115 -4.74 -12.49 13.86
N LEU A 116 -4.03 -11.37 13.76
CA LEU A 116 -4.56 -10.01 13.91
C LEU A 116 -5.67 -9.69 12.89
N PHE A 117 -5.59 -10.29 11.70
CA PHE A 117 -6.52 -10.02 10.61
C PHE A 117 -7.70 -10.99 10.56
N THR A 118 -7.62 -12.14 11.24
CA THR A 118 -8.61 -13.22 11.10
C THR A 118 -10.03 -12.76 11.42
N ASN A 119 -10.19 -12.02 12.53
CA ASN A 119 -11.51 -11.57 13.00
C ASN A 119 -12.00 -10.28 12.29
N ILE A 120 -11.10 -9.51 11.69
CA ILE A 120 -11.43 -8.24 11.04
C ILE A 120 -11.51 -8.34 9.52
N TYR A 121 -11.00 -9.42 8.92
CA TYR A 121 -10.84 -9.57 7.47
C TYR A 121 -12.11 -9.20 6.71
N ALA A 122 -13.26 -9.75 7.10
CA ALA A 122 -14.54 -9.50 6.43
C ALA A 122 -14.93 -8.02 6.44
N LYS A 123 -14.64 -7.30 7.53
CA LYS A 123 -14.88 -5.86 7.64
C LYS A 123 -13.83 -5.05 6.87
N LEU A 124 -12.56 -5.46 6.95
CA LEU A 124 -11.44 -4.84 6.27
C LEU A 124 -11.64 -4.82 4.76
N ILE A 125 -11.93 -5.98 4.13
CA ILE A 125 -12.07 -6.04 2.67
C ILE A 125 -13.23 -5.21 2.12
N HIS A 126 -14.23 -4.88 2.95
CA HIS A 126 -15.37 -4.03 2.60
C HIS A 126 -15.26 -2.60 3.15
N SER A 127 -14.14 -2.24 3.78
CA SER A 127 -13.93 -0.87 4.24
C SER A 127 -13.71 0.06 3.04
N LYS A 128 -14.21 1.29 3.17
CA LYS A 128 -13.97 2.35 2.20
C LYS A 128 -12.58 2.94 2.43
N THR A 129 -11.85 3.12 1.35
CA THR A 129 -10.55 3.80 1.31
C THR A 129 -10.74 5.30 1.05
N TRP A 130 -9.67 6.09 1.07
CA TRP A 130 -9.74 7.49 0.62
C TRP A 130 -9.63 7.65 -0.89
N SER A 131 -9.26 6.58 -1.60
CA SER A 131 -9.02 6.61 -3.04
C SER A 131 -10.27 6.47 -3.88
N TYR A 132 -10.26 7.16 -5.00
CA TYR A 132 -11.28 7.08 -6.05
C TYR A 132 -10.61 6.59 -7.33
N ARG A 133 -11.17 5.53 -7.92
CA ARG A 133 -10.64 4.95 -9.15
C ARG A 133 -10.75 5.95 -10.30
N ASP A 134 -9.63 6.18 -10.99
CA ASP A 134 -9.52 7.00 -12.20
C ASP A 134 -10.17 8.40 -12.06
N ALA A 135 -10.06 9.01 -10.87
CA ALA A 135 -10.55 10.35 -10.60
C ALA A 135 -9.77 11.43 -11.37
N GLY A 136 -10.40 12.58 -11.63
CA GLY A 136 -9.72 13.70 -12.29
C GLY A 136 -8.52 14.20 -11.49
N ILE A 137 -7.33 14.15 -12.09
CA ILE A 137 -6.08 14.62 -11.47
C ILE A 137 -6.19 16.12 -11.17
N ALA A 138 -5.74 16.54 -9.99
CA ALA A 138 -5.66 17.94 -9.62
C ALA A 138 -4.68 18.71 -10.51
N LYS A 139 -4.94 20.00 -10.75
CA LYS A 139 -4.00 20.85 -11.49
C LYS A 139 -2.82 21.22 -10.59
N GLY A 140 -1.60 21.15 -11.12
CA GLY A 140 -0.38 21.57 -10.42
C GLY A 140 0.82 20.69 -10.76
N ILE A 141 1.97 21.06 -10.19
CA ILE A 141 3.17 20.23 -10.15
C ILE A 141 3.25 19.62 -8.76
N PHE A 142 3.35 18.30 -8.70
CA PHE A 142 3.37 17.56 -7.45
C PHE A 142 4.69 16.78 -7.32
N PRO A 143 5.32 16.76 -6.14
CA PRO A 143 6.46 15.90 -5.89
C PRO A 143 6.11 14.42 -6.09
N LEU A 144 7.03 13.68 -6.70
CA LEU A 144 6.91 12.24 -6.92
C LEU A 144 7.60 11.47 -5.79
N VAL A 145 6.89 10.51 -5.21
CA VAL A 145 7.43 9.51 -4.27
C VAL A 145 7.35 8.15 -4.93
N ILE A 146 8.47 7.44 -4.99
CA ILE A 146 8.50 6.03 -5.38
C ILE A 146 8.55 5.22 -4.09
N TYR A 147 7.51 4.44 -3.82
CA TYR A 147 7.41 3.60 -2.62
C TYR A 147 7.11 2.15 -3.03
N PRO A 148 8.16 1.35 -3.29
CA PRO A 148 8.02 -0.03 -3.77
C PRO A 148 7.33 -0.92 -2.73
N GLY A 149 6.43 -1.78 -3.19
CA GLY A 149 5.77 -2.75 -2.31
C GLY A 149 4.43 -3.21 -2.84
N GLN A 150 3.67 -3.88 -1.98
CA GLN A 150 2.32 -4.34 -2.32
C GLN A 150 1.30 -3.26 -1.99
N ALA A 151 0.51 -2.86 -2.99
CA ALA A 151 -0.42 -1.74 -2.90
C ALA A 151 -1.36 -1.79 -1.68
N HIS A 152 -1.87 -2.98 -1.31
CA HIS A 152 -2.81 -3.11 -0.19
C HIS A 152 -2.18 -2.82 1.17
N VAL A 153 -0.90 -3.16 1.36
CA VAL A 153 -0.17 -3.01 2.63
C VAL A 153 0.15 -1.55 2.91
N GLN A 154 0.56 -0.84 1.86
CA GLN A 154 1.00 0.55 1.93
C GLN A 154 -0.12 1.55 1.61
N SER A 155 -1.33 1.08 1.33
CA SER A 155 -2.45 1.90 0.85
C SER A 155 -2.70 3.11 1.75
N ILE A 156 -2.76 2.93 3.07
CA ILE A 156 -3.00 4.01 4.04
C ILE A 156 -1.96 5.14 3.90
N LEU A 157 -0.66 4.79 3.86
CA LEU A 157 0.42 5.77 3.75
C LEU A 157 0.39 6.47 2.39
N CYS A 158 0.22 5.71 1.31
CA CYS A 158 0.20 6.25 -0.06
C CYS A 158 -1.01 7.17 -0.28
N GLU A 159 -2.17 6.83 0.28
CA GLU A 159 -3.36 7.66 0.27
C GLU A 159 -3.16 8.95 1.06
N TRP A 160 -2.56 8.86 2.24
CA TRP A 160 -2.26 10.03 3.04
C TRP A 160 -1.30 10.99 2.32
N LEU A 161 -0.19 10.49 1.77
CA LEU A 161 0.74 11.28 0.97
C LEU A 161 0.04 11.93 -0.24
N ALA A 162 -0.78 11.17 -0.97
CA ALA A 162 -1.53 11.73 -2.09
C ALA A 162 -2.49 12.84 -1.68
N SER A 163 -3.17 12.68 -0.54
CA SER A 163 -4.03 13.72 0.03
C SER A 163 -3.26 14.98 0.44
N CYS A 164 -1.98 14.85 0.78
CA CYS A 164 -1.08 15.96 1.10
C CYS A 164 -0.51 16.68 -0.14
N GLY A 165 -0.67 16.11 -1.34
CA GLY A 165 -0.20 16.70 -2.60
C GLY A 165 1.01 16.00 -3.21
N PHE A 166 1.25 14.73 -2.91
CA PHE A 166 2.28 13.92 -3.57
C PHE A 166 1.66 13.04 -4.65
N VAL A 167 2.39 12.79 -5.73
CA VAL A 167 2.13 11.62 -6.59
C VAL A 167 2.94 10.47 -6.02
N VAL A 168 2.31 9.36 -5.68
CA VAL A 168 2.97 8.18 -5.12
C VAL A 168 2.87 7.04 -6.12
N VAL A 169 4.01 6.50 -6.52
CA VAL A 169 4.10 5.35 -7.44
C VAL A 169 4.66 4.15 -6.69
N SER A 170 3.89 3.08 -6.67
CA SER A 170 4.31 1.78 -6.15
C SER A 170 4.50 0.79 -7.30
N PRO A 171 5.74 0.54 -7.73
CA PRO A 171 6.01 -0.57 -8.61
C PRO A 171 5.80 -1.89 -7.87
N ALA A 172 5.09 -2.83 -8.52
CA ALA A 172 5.07 -4.20 -8.06
C ALA A 172 6.49 -4.78 -8.13
N ILE A 173 7.04 -5.18 -6.99
CA ILE A 173 8.38 -5.77 -6.93
C ILE A 173 8.28 -7.22 -7.42
N LYS A 174 8.94 -7.51 -8.54
CA LYS A 174 9.16 -8.87 -9.02
C LYS A 174 10.64 -9.02 -9.35
N GLY A 175 11.31 -9.97 -8.71
CA GLY A 175 12.73 -10.26 -8.91
C GLY A 175 12.94 -11.35 -9.96
N THR A 176 14.05 -11.28 -10.72
CA THR A 176 14.51 -12.39 -11.58
C THR A 176 15.13 -13.50 -10.73
N TYR A 177 15.75 -13.08 -9.63
CA TYR A 177 16.27 -13.88 -8.53
C TYR A 177 15.65 -13.28 -7.26
N SER A 178 14.34 -13.45 -7.08
CA SER A 178 13.75 -13.06 -5.80
C SER A 178 14.13 -14.10 -4.76
N GLU A 179 15.29 -13.92 -4.14
CA GLU A 179 15.39 -14.27 -2.73
C GLU A 179 14.36 -13.40 -1.98
N PRO A 180 13.69 -13.91 -0.93
CA PRO A 180 12.91 -13.06 -0.05
C PRO A 180 13.77 -11.85 0.35
N ALA A 181 13.21 -10.65 0.39
CA ALA A 181 13.95 -9.51 0.91
C ALA A 181 14.40 -9.87 2.33
N GLU A 182 15.72 -10.06 2.54
CA GLU A 182 16.28 -10.29 3.85
C GLU A 182 16.08 -9.01 4.66
N TYR A 183 15.01 -8.98 5.46
CA TYR A 183 14.78 -7.96 6.46
C TYR A 183 15.77 -8.22 7.62
N ASN A 184 16.98 -7.69 7.48
CA ASN A 184 17.90 -7.65 8.61
C ASN A 184 17.49 -6.52 9.56
N LEU A 185 16.91 -6.88 10.71
CA LEU A 185 16.54 -5.95 11.78
C LEU A 185 17.74 -5.16 12.35
N GLN A 186 18.98 -5.60 12.10
CA GLN A 186 20.19 -4.90 12.53
C GLN A 186 20.60 -3.74 11.60
N GLY A 187 19.97 -3.59 10.43
CA GLY A 187 20.33 -2.60 9.42
C GLY A 187 19.42 -1.36 9.35
N ILE A 188 18.57 -1.14 10.35
CA ILE A 188 17.71 0.05 10.44
C ILE A 188 18.48 1.10 11.24
N GLU A 189 19.29 1.91 10.55
CA GLU A 189 19.77 3.21 11.02
C GLU A 189 18.90 4.32 10.42
#